data_AF-A0A1I6MS12-F1
#
_entry.id   AF-A0A1I6MS12-F1
#
_cell.length_a   1.000
_cell.length_b   1.000
_cell.length_c   1.000
_cell.angle_alpha   90.00
_cell.angle_beta   90.00
_cell.angle_gamma   90.00
#
_symmetry.space_group_name_H-M   'P 1'
#
loop_
_entity.id
_entity.type
_entity.pdbx_description
1 polymer ?
#
loop_
_entity_poly.entity_id
_entity_poly.type
_entity_poly.pdbx_seq_one_letter_code
_entity_poly.pdbx_strand_id
1 'polypeptide(L)'
;MKFRSRQLVLALLAVATIARAQSNVAEQYLVAAANQERAAEGIAPLAVDPALSAAALDHVRLMTQRQDISHQFPGELGLFPRIQTYSQAFDAVAENVAYAPTVERLHTGWMNSPGHRANLLNPNYNVIGVAVLINGREIYAVQDFGHRSGPTPPQSIESQAAEPGTDPQLESQPSRNQSVAAAAIAPEALLLFKAANRERAQQHAPQLRWDPSLEQAAAFHAAQMAQRGTISHQFPGEPDLSTRGASAGVHFSLISENVAEAPTAQRVHAAWMQSAGHRTNILDPNVDAIGIAVVVRNGQRFAVQDFARTTQNLTLEQQEANVGALLDNAGLSLIPDNRDARATCATSSGFKGQNQPGFIMRYTTASLDVLPDQLAPHLKAGRYHQASIGACAQNGKGPFSTYRIAILLYP
;
A
#
# COMPACT_ATOMS: atom_id res chain seq x y z
N MET A 1 -11.15 54.33 -17.14
CA MET A 1 -10.67 52.98 -16.71
C MET A 1 -10.59 52.89 -15.18
N LYS A 2 -11.67 52.50 -14.46
CA LYS A 2 -11.60 52.19 -13.01
C LYS A 2 -12.50 51.03 -12.51
N PHE A 3 -13.41 50.49 -13.34
CA PHE A 3 -14.37 49.46 -12.90
C PHE A 3 -13.91 47.99 -13.06
N ARG A 4 -13.01 47.68 -14.01
CA ARG A 4 -12.56 46.29 -14.25
C ARG A 4 -11.63 45.70 -13.16
N SER A 5 -10.92 46.52 -12.38
CA SER A 5 -9.97 46.03 -11.37
C SER A 5 -10.65 45.49 -10.11
N ARG A 6 -11.74 46.13 -9.63
CA ARG A 6 -12.45 45.67 -8.41
C ARG A 6 -13.14 44.31 -8.59
N GLN A 7 -13.72 44.04 -9.75
CA GLN A 7 -14.34 42.73 -10.03
C GLN A 7 -13.29 41.61 -10.14
N LEU A 8 -12.13 41.86 -10.77
CA LEU A 8 -11.05 40.87 -10.84
C LEU A 8 -10.51 40.49 -9.45
N VAL A 9 -10.30 41.50 -8.59
CA VAL A 9 -9.80 41.27 -7.22
C VAL A 9 -10.82 40.51 -6.37
N LEU A 10 -12.11 40.86 -6.41
CA LEU A 10 -13.16 40.11 -5.71
C LEU A 10 -13.28 38.66 -6.22
N ALA A 11 -13.15 38.43 -7.52
CA ALA A 11 -13.22 37.08 -8.11
C ALA A 11 -12.02 36.21 -7.69
N LEU A 12 -10.79 36.74 -7.71
CA LEU A 12 -9.62 36.01 -7.20
C LEU A 12 -9.74 35.68 -5.71
N LEU A 13 -10.20 36.63 -4.89
CA LEU A 13 -10.44 36.40 -3.46
C LEU A 13 -11.47 35.29 -3.23
N ALA A 14 -12.58 35.30 -3.97
CA ALA A 14 -13.62 34.27 -3.87
C ALA A 14 -13.10 32.86 -4.25
N VAL A 15 -12.37 32.74 -5.37
CA VAL A 15 -11.78 31.47 -5.81
C VAL A 15 -10.75 30.94 -4.80
N ALA A 16 -9.89 31.81 -4.27
CA ALA A 16 -8.92 31.44 -3.25
C ALA A 16 -9.59 30.99 -1.93
N THR A 17 -10.69 31.62 -1.53
CA THR A 17 -11.45 31.17 -0.34
C THR A 17 -12.13 29.81 -0.54
N ILE A 18 -12.64 29.52 -1.75
CA ILE A 18 -13.28 28.23 -2.05
C ILE A 18 -12.24 27.11 -2.07
N ALA A 19 -11.12 27.30 -2.76
CA ALA A 19 -10.05 26.30 -2.80
C ALA A 19 -9.48 26.01 -1.40
N ARG A 20 -9.27 27.04 -0.58
CA ARG A 20 -8.80 26.89 0.81
C ARG A 20 -9.85 26.22 1.72
N ALA A 21 -11.14 26.42 1.48
CA ALA A 21 -12.20 25.69 2.18
C ALA A 21 -12.23 24.20 1.78
N GLN A 22 -12.03 23.88 0.49
CA GLN A 22 -11.94 22.51 0.00
C GLN A 22 -10.70 21.77 0.55
N SER A 23 -9.53 22.42 0.59
CA SER A 23 -8.34 21.86 1.25
C SER A 23 -8.60 21.54 2.73
N ASN A 24 -9.25 22.44 3.47
CA ASN A 24 -9.54 22.24 4.89
C ASN A 24 -10.50 21.05 5.13
N VAL A 25 -11.51 20.85 4.28
CA VAL A 25 -12.38 19.66 4.33
C VAL A 25 -11.60 18.38 4.01
N ALA A 26 -10.70 18.42 3.03
CA ALA A 26 -9.84 17.28 2.69
C ALA A 26 -8.86 16.94 3.84
N GLU A 27 -8.23 17.94 4.44
CA GLU A 27 -7.34 17.81 5.61
C GLU A 27 -8.07 17.16 6.79
N GLN A 28 -9.29 17.64 7.11
CA GLN A 28 -10.14 17.06 8.16
C GLN A 28 -10.53 15.60 7.87
N TYR A 29 -10.93 15.29 6.63
CA TYR A 29 -11.24 13.92 6.22
C TYR A 29 -10.03 12.98 6.40
N LEU A 30 -8.84 13.40 5.96
CA LEU A 30 -7.62 12.58 6.06
C LEU A 30 -7.21 12.30 7.51
N VAL A 31 -7.39 13.27 8.42
CA VAL A 31 -7.17 13.08 9.86
C VAL A 31 -8.23 12.16 10.47
N ALA A 32 -9.50 12.33 10.11
CA ALA A 32 -10.60 11.49 10.60
C ALA A 32 -10.43 10.02 10.16
N ALA A 33 -10.10 9.79 8.89
CA ALA A 33 -9.86 8.46 8.34
C ALA A 33 -8.62 7.80 8.96
N ALA A 34 -7.51 8.55 9.13
CA ALA A 34 -6.33 8.06 9.86
C ALA A 34 -6.67 7.62 11.30
N ASN A 35 -7.50 8.39 12.01
CA ASN A 35 -7.90 8.05 13.37
C ASN A 35 -8.93 6.91 13.43
N GLN A 36 -9.74 6.72 12.38
CA GLN A 36 -10.64 5.57 12.24
C GLN A 36 -9.85 4.26 12.07
N GLU A 37 -8.84 4.25 11.20
CA GLU A 37 -7.94 3.10 11.02
C GLU A 37 -7.17 2.76 12.30
N ARG A 38 -6.64 3.79 12.99
CA ARG A 38 -5.99 3.60 14.30
C ARG A 38 -6.95 3.03 15.35
N ALA A 39 -8.19 3.51 15.40
CA ALA A 39 -9.20 3.00 16.32
C ALA A 39 -9.58 1.53 16.03
N ALA A 40 -9.62 1.13 14.75
CA ALA A 40 -9.86 -0.27 14.36
C ALA A 40 -8.76 -1.22 14.84
N GLU A 41 -7.51 -0.73 14.92
CA GLU A 41 -6.33 -1.46 15.40
C GLU A 41 -6.09 -1.28 16.93
N GLY A 42 -6.99 -0.60 17.64
CA GLY A 42 -6.87 -0.34 19.08
C GLY A 42 -5.82 0.71 19.48
N ILE A 43 -5.36 1.52 18.52
CA ILE A 43 -4.29 2.51 18.68
C ILE A 43 -4.89 3.89 19.02
N ALA A 44 -4.24 4.62 19.95
CA ALA A 44 -4.68 5.95 20.36
C ALA A 44 -4.72 6.95 19.18
N PRO A 45 -5.72 7.85 19.11
CA PRO A 45 -5.86 8.80 18.00
C PRO A 45 -4.77 9.87 18.01
N LEU A 46 -4.41 10.35 16.82
CA LEU A 46 -3.50 11.46 16.57
C LEU A 46 -4.24 12.79 16.75
N ALA A 47 -3.71 13.70 17.57
CA ALA A 47 -4.21 15.08 17.63
C ALA A 47 -3.57 15.96 16.53
N VAL A 48 -4.32 16.94 16.02
CA VAL A 48 -3.78 17.85 15.00
C VAL A 48 -2.80 18.83 15.63
N ASP A 49 -1.58 18.90 15.10
CA ASP A 49 -0.53 19.81 15.56
C ASP A 49 -0.30 20.95 14.56
N PRO A 50 -0.53 22.22 14.97
CA PRO A 50 -0.34 23.38 14.08
C PRO A 50 1.08 23.54 13.51
N ALA A 51 2.12 23.06 14.21
CA ALA A 51 3.50 23.15 13.73
C ALA A 51 3.78 22.10 12.64
N LEU A 52 3.25 20.88 12.78
CA LEU A 52 3.32 19.87 11.74
C LEU A 52 2.47 20.27 10.52
N SER A 53 1.25 20.78 10.71
CA SER A 53 0.44 21.27 9.60
C SER A 53 1.08 22.45 8.86
N ALA A 54 1.88 23.29 9.53
CA ALA A 54 2.64 24.36 8.87
C ALA A 54 3.81 23.81 8.04
N ALA A 55 4.55 22.82 8.55
CA ALA A 55 5.62 22.13 7.83
C ALA A 55 5.10 21.40 6.58
N ALA A 56 4.04 20.60 6.75
CA ALA A 56 3.32 19.92 5.68
C ALA A 56 2.81 20.91 4.62
N LEU A 57 2.33 22.09 5.03
CA LEU A 57 1.82 23.11 4.10
C LEU A 57 2.93 23.73 3.23
N ASP A 58 4.11 23.96 3.78
CA ASP A 58 5.25 24.44 2.97
C ASP A 58 5.80 23.36 2.05
N HIS A 59 5.81 22.10 2.48
CA HIS A 59 6.23 20.99 1.63
C HIS A 59 5.24 20.71 0.48
N VAL A 60 3.93 20.66 0.76
CA VAL A 60 2.90 20.42 -0.27
C VAL A 60 2.83 21.58 -1.28
N ARG A 61 3.19 22.81 -0.89
CA ARG A 61 3.39 23.94 -1.83
C ARG A 61 4.51 23.65 -2.83
N LEU A 62 5.64 23.12 -2.38
CA LEU A 62 6.75 22.76 -3.26
C LEU A 62 6.38 21.59 -4.19
N MET A 63 5.71 20.55 -3.67
CA MET A 63 5.17 19.44 -4.48
C MET A 63 4.23 19.96 -5.57
N THR A 64 3.27 20.81 -5.19
CA THR A 64 2.26 21.37 -6.10
C THR A 64 2.88 22.31 -7.14
N GLN A 65 3.84 23.15 -6.74
CA GLN A 65 4.54 24.07 -7.65
C GLN A 65 5.41 23.32 -8.67
N ARG A 66 6.02 22.20 -8.26
CA ARG A 66 6.85 21.36 -9.13
C ARG A 66 6.04 20.32 -9.91
N GLN A 67 4.77 20.11 -9.53
CA GLN A 67 3.88 19.06 -10.04
C GLN A 67 4.49 17.66 -9.90
N ASP A 68 5.14 17.43 -8.76
CA ASP A 68 6.00 16.26 -8.49
C ASP A 68 5.88 15.85 -7.02
N ILE A 69 6.27 14.61 -6.69
CA ILE A 69 6.27 14.10 -5.31
C ILE A 69 7.67 13.64 -4.89
N SER A 70 8.15 14.17 -3.77
CA SER A 70 9.39 13.77 -3.12
C SER A 70 9.33 14.22 -1.67
N HIS A 71 9.82 13.40 -0.74
CA HIS A 71 9.99 13.77 0.69
C HIS A 71 10.94 14.96 0.91
N GLN A 72 11.79 15.26 -0.08
CA GLN A 72 12.71 16.38 -0.06
C GLN A 72 13.07 16.80 -1.49
N PHE A 73 12.88 18.07 -1.83
CA PHE A 73 13.37 18.61 -3.08
C PHE A 73 14.81 19.13 -2.99
N PRO A 74 15.56 19.19 -4.11
CA PRO A 74 16.87 19.83 -4.13
C PRO A 74 16.82 21.28 -3.61
N GLY A 75 17.65 21.56 -2.59
CA GLY A 75 17.70 22.85 -1.89
C GLY A 75 16.74 22.98 -0.70
N GLU A 76 15.87 22.00 -0.47
CA GLU A 76 14.95 21.97 0.67
C GLU A 76 15.62 21.39 1.93
N LEU A 77 15.16 21.81 3.11
CA LEU A 77 15.46 21.10 4.36
C LEU A 77 14.81 19.71 4.33
N GLY A 78 15.52 18.70 4.84
CA GLY A 78 14.91 17.38 5.07
C GLY A 78 13.88 17.44 6.20
N LEU A 79 12.99 16.45 6.26
CA LEU A 79 11.81 16.39 7.15
C LEU A 79 12.03 16.90 8.58
N PHE A 80 13.00 16.36 9.31
CA PHE A 80 13.22 16.74 10.71
C PHE A 80 13.70 18.20 10.86
N PRO A 81 14.75 18.66 10.15
CA PRO A 81 15.07 20.09 10.06
C PRO A 81 13.93 21.00 9.56
N ARG A 82 13.07 20.52 8.65
CA ARG A 82 11.90 21.25 8.14
C ARG A 82 10.88 21.50 9.25
N ILE A 83 10.48 20.45 9.98
CA ILE A 83 9.59 20.54 11.16
C ILE A 83 10.20 21.42 12.26
N GLN A 84 11.52 21.30 12.49
CA GLN A 84 12.27 22.08 13.47
C GLN A 84 12.25 23.60 13.25
N THR A 85 11.88 24.09 12.05
CA THR A 85 11.66 25.53 11.80
C THR A 85 10.42 26.07 12.51
N TYR A 86 9.44 25.21 12.83
CA TYR A 86 8.19 25.56 13.50
C TYR A 86 8.17 25.18 14.98
N SER A 87 8.73 24.02 15.32
CA SER A 87 8.71 23.51 16.69
C SER A 87 9.83 22.49 16.94
N GLN A 88 10.46 22.59 18.11
CA GLN A 88 11.49 21.68 18.61
C GLN A 88 10.90 20.61 19.56
N ALA A 89 9.57 20.50 19.65
CA ALA A 89 8.88 19.69 20.66
C ALA A 89 8.68 18.21 20.28
N PHE A 90 9.33 17.73 19.20
CA PHE A 90 9.16 16.38 18.67
C PHE A 90 10.46 15.59 18.74
N ASP A 91 10.39 14.38 19.31
CA ASP A 91 11.53 13.47 19.47
C ASP A 91 11.53 12.30 18.47
N ALA A 92 10.39 12.06 17.81
CA ALA A 92 10.25 11.21 16.64
C ALA A 92 9.31 11.85 15.61
N VAL A 93 9.62 11.72 14.31
CA VAL A 93 8.78 12.19 13.20
C VAL A 93 8.78 11.19 12.03
N ALA A 94 7.74 11.23 11.20
CA ALA A 94 7.69 10.57 9.89
C ALA A 94 6.78 11.36 8.94
N GLU A 95 6.80 11.01 7.65
CA GLU A 95 6.02 11.70 6.62
C GLU A 95 5.41 10.70 5.63
N ASN A 96 4.16 10.93 5.25
CA ASN A 96 3.56 10.38 4.05
C ASN A 96 3.36 11.50 3.04
N VAL A 97 3.82 11.32 1.80
CA VAL A 97 3.50 12.22 0.68
C VAL A 97 2.75 11.45 -0.40
N ALA A 98 1.79 12.08 -1.05
CA ALA A 98 1.15 11.52 -2.24
C ALA A 98 0.45 12.60 -3.06
N TYR A 99 0.03 12.22 -4.26
CA TYR A 99 -1.04 12.89 -4.98
C TYR A 99 -2.06 11.86 -5.47
N ALA A 100 -3.33 12.25 -5.55
CA ALA A 100 -4.36 11.44 -6.21
C ALA A 100 -5.51 12.31 -6.74
N PRO A 101 -6.41 11.78 -7.60
CA PRO A 101 -7.57 12.54 -8.08
C PRO A 101 -8.63 12.83 -7.01
N THR A 102 -8.65 12.09 -5.90
CA THR A 102 -9.62 12.27 -4.80
C THR A 102 -8.97 12.00 -3.44
N VAL A 103 -9.61 12.49 -2.37
CA VAL A 103 -9.09 12.41 -0.99
C VAL A 103 -9.20 10.98 -0.43
N GLU A 104 -10.25 10.27 -0.82
CA GLU A 104 -10.46 8.85 -0.51
C GLU A 104 -9.36 8.00 -1.16
N ARG A 105 -8.96 8.32 -2.41
CA ARG A 105 -7.83 7.65 -3.08
C ARG A 105 -6.48 7.96 -2.45
N LEU A 106 -6.27 9.17 -1.93
CA LEU A 106 -5.07 9.49 -1.13
C LEU A 106 -5.00 8.60 0.12
N HIS A 107 -6.06 8.59 0.92
CA HIS A 107 -6.10 7.80 2.15
C HIS A 107 -5.96 6.29 1.89
N THR A 108 -6.72 5.76 0.92
CA THR A 108 -6.65 4.35 0.51
C THR A 108 -5.25 4.00 -0.02
N GLY A 109 -4.62 4.90 -0.79
CA GLY A 109 -3.26 4.72 -1.29
C GLY A 109 -2.21 4.68 -0.18
N TRP A 110 -2.38 5.47 0.88
CA TRP A 110 -1.54 5.38 2.08
C TRP A 110 -1.80 4.10 2.88
N MET A 111 -3.05 3.72 3.14
CA MET A 111 -3.37 2.51 3.90
C MET A 111 -3.00 1.20 3.18
N ASN A 112 -2.88 1.22 1.85
CA ASN A 112 -2.42 0.09 1.02
C ASN A 112 -0.90 0.05 0.80
N SER A 113 -0.17 1.13 1.11
CA SER A 113 1.30 1.15 1.06
C SER A 113 1.87 0.76 2.43
N PRO A 114 2.65 -0.33 2.56
CA PRO A 114 3.15 -0.78 3.86
C PRO A 114 3.93 0.31 4.62
N GLY A 115 4.74 1.12 3.94
CA GLY A 115 5.48 2.23 4.57
C GLY A 115 4.55 3.35 5.06
N HIS A 116 3.56 3.73 4.25
CA HIS A 116 2.62 4.80 4.62
C HIS A 116 1.62 4.34 5.71
N ARG A 117 1.16 3.08 5.64
CA ARG A 117 0.37 2.40 6.68
C ARG A 117 1.17 2.28 7.98
N ALA A 118 2.46 1.93 7.91
CA ALA A 118 3.32 1.86 9.09
C ALA A 118 3.45 3.21 9.79
N ASN A 119 3.55 4.32 9.06
CA ASN A 119 3.52 5.66 9.64
C ASN A 119 2.17 5.99 10.29
N LEU A 120 1.06 5.74 9.57
CA LEU A 120 -0.31 5.98 10.04
C LEU A 120 -0.65 5.18 11.32
N LEU A 121 -0.22 3.92 11.38
CA LEU A 121 -0.48 3.00 12.47
C LEU A 121 0.67 2.88 13.48
N ASN A 122 1.67 3.75 13.45
CA ASN A 122 2.73 3.72 14.46
C ASN A 122 2.17 4.18 15.82
N PRO A 123 2.15 3.33 16.86
CA PRO A 123 1.61 3.70 18.17
C PRO A 123 2.48 4.72 18.90
N ASN A 124 3.73 4.93 18.46
CA ASN A 124 4.62 5.93 19.05
C ASN A 124 4.28 7.36 18.63
N TYR A 125 3.50 7.58 17.57
CA TYR A 125 3.04 8.93 17.21
C TYR A 125 1.74 9.28 17.94
N ASN A 126 1.69 10.49 18.48
CA ASN A 126 0.53 11.04 19.20
C ASN A 126 -0.06 12.30 18.54
N VAL A 127 0.63 12.85 17.53
CA VAL A 127 0.18 14.02 16.76
C VAL A 127 0.39 13.86 15.26
N ILE A 128 -0.40 14.60 14.48
CA ILE A 128 -0.35 14.67 13.01
C ILE A 128 -0.51 16.12 12.53
N GLY A 129 0.20 16.48 11.47
CA GLY A 129 -0.09 17.65 10.64
C GLY A 129 -0.46 17.18 9.25
N VAL A 130 -1.58 17.66 8.71
CA VAL A 130 -1.97 17.40 7.33
C VAL A 130 -2.08 18.72 6.58
N ALA A 131 -1.67 18.73 5.32
CA ALA A 131 -1.89 19.83 4.40
C ALA A 131 -2.23 19.31 3.00
N VAL A 132 -3.18 19.97 2.34
CA VAL A 132 -3.70 19.57 1.02
C VAL A 132 -3.71 20.77 0.05
N LEU A 133 -3.25 20.55 -1.18
CA LEU A 133 -3.41 21.51 -2.27
C LEU A 133 -3.99 20.85 -3.52
N ILE A 134 -4.98 21.50 -4.11
CA ILE A 134 -5.67 21.05 -5.33
C ILE A 134 -5.06 21.80 -6.52
N ASN A 135 -4.56 21.07 -7.52
CA ASN A 135 -4.05 21.61 -8.77
C ASN A 135 -4.75 20.92 -9.95
N GLY A 136 -5.72 21.61 -10.55
CA GLY A 136 -6.53 21.07 -11.64
C GLY A 136 -7.39 19.89 -11.19
N ARG A 137 -7.00 18.67 -11.58
CA ARG A 137 -7.68 17.40 -11.21
C ARG A 137 -6.90 16.58 -10.19
N GLU A 138 -5.77 17.08 -9.71
CA GLU A 138 -4.89 16.37 -8.79
C GLU A 138 -4.90 17.04 -7.42
N ILE A 139 -4.96 16.23 -6.38
CA ILE A 139 -4.89 16.63 -4.98
C ILE A 139 -3.52 16.16 -4.47
N TYR A 140 -2.63 17.10 -4.19
CA TYR A 140 -1.35 16.86 -3.53
C TYR A 140 -1.56 16.93 -2.02
N ALA A 141 -0.98 16.00 -1.27
CA ALA A 141 -1.14 15.96 0.18
C ALA A 141 0.11 15.45 0.90
N VAL A 142 0.32 15.99 2.10
CA VAL A 142 1.38 15.62 3.03
C VAL A 142 0.73 15.29 4.39
N GLN A 143 1.18 14.21 5.02
CA GLN A 143 0.92 13.91 6.43
C GLN A 143 2.25 13.84 7.18
N ASP A 144 2.53 14.82 8.02
CA ASP A 144 3.64 14.79 8.97
C ASP A 144 3.15 14.20 10.29
N PHE A 145 3.83 13.16 10.78
CA PHE A 145 3.56 12.51 12.06
C PHE A 145 4.59 12.92 13.09
N GLY A 146 4.18 12.98 14.37
CA GLY A 146 5.10 13.27 15.46
C GLY A 146 4.78 12.53 16.75
N HIS A 147 5.82 12.27 17.54
CA HIS A 147 5.69 12.11 18.99
C HIS A 147 6.04 13.43 19.66
N ARG A 148 5.05 14.06 20.29
CA ARG A 148 5.20 15.32 21.03
C ARG A 148 5.28 15.05 22.52
N SER A 149 6.40 15.43 23.13
CA SER A 149 6.60 15.35 24.59
C SER A 149 5.99 16.58 25.29
N GLY A 150 4.72 16.46 25.72
CA GLY A 150 3.98 17.50 26.45
C GLY A 150 2.45 17.31 26.40
N PRO A 151 1.66 18.14 27.12
CA PRO A 151 0.20 18.02 27.12
C PRO A 151 -0.39 18.36 25.74
N THR A 152 -1.12 17.40 25.17
CA THR A 152 -1.75 17.48 23.85
C THR A 152 -2.88 18.52 23.82
N PRO A 153 -3.00 19.36 22.76
CA PRO A 153 -4.17 20.22 22.57
C PRO A 153 -5.46 19.39 22.44
N PRO A 154 -6.61 19.85 22.98
CA PRO A 154 -7.87 19.13 22.88
C PRO A 154 -8.36 19.07 21.43
N GLN A 155 -8.77 17.88 20.98
CA GLN A 155 -9.40 17.68 19.68
C GLN A 155 -10.83 18.25 19.65
N SER A 156 -11.18 18.94 18.57
CA SER A 156 -12.57 19.16 18.16
C SER A 156 -12.66 19.28 16.64
N ILE A 157 -13.60 18.54 16.03
CA ILE A 157 -14.62 18.97 15.05
C ILE A 157 -15.55 17.75 14.82
N GLU A 158 -16.85 18.01 14.69
CA GLU A 158 -17.90 16.99 14.58
C GLU A 158 -18.16 16.50 13.13
N SER A 159 -18.89 15.39 13.03
CA SER A 159 -19.19 14.61 11.81
C SER A 159 -20.31 15.20 10.93
N GLN A 160 -20.27 14.92 9.62
CA GLN A 160 -21.41 14.34 8.86
C GLN A 160 -20.99 13.85 7.45
N ALA A 161 -21.66 12.81 6.94
CA ALA A 161 -21.28 12.06 5.73
C ALA A 161 -22.43 11.86 4.72
N ALA A 162 -22.13 11.60 3.44
CA ALA A 162 -23.05 11.08 2.42
C ALA A 162 -22.32 10.47 1.18
N GLU A 163 -22.97 9.53 0.49
CA GLU A 163 -22.53 8.71 -0.67
C GLU A 163 -23.72 8.62 -1.71
N PRO A 164 -23.66 7.93 -2.89
CA PRO A 164 -22.57 7.70 -3.86
C PRO A 164 -23.00 7.75 -5.38
N GLY A 165 -22.06 7.43 -6.31
CA GLY A 165 -22.30 7.02 -7.72
C GLY A 165 -21.22 7.50 -8.73
N THR A 166 -20.94 6.91 -9.91
CA THR A 166 -21.34 5.64 -10.59
C THR A 166 -20.35 5.31 -11.75
N ASP A 167 -20.33 4.08 -12.28
CA ASP A 167 -19.42 3.57 -13.36
C ASP A 167 -19.91 3.90 -14.80
N PRO A 168 -19.05 3.86 -15.86
CA PRO A 168 -19.04 2.65 -16.70
C PRO A 168 -17.69 2.24 -17.38
N GLN A 169 -17.37 0.94 -17.26
CA GLN A 169 -16.91 -0.03 -18.30
C GLN A 169 -15.69 0.24 -19.23
N LEU A 170 -14.86 -0.80 -19.39
CA LEU A 170 -13.81 -0.93 -20.43
C LEU A 170 -13.89 -2.31 -21.12
N GLU A 171 -13.59 -2.37 -22.42
CA GLU A 171 -13.58 -3.60 -23.24
C GLU A 171 -12.21 -4.32 -23.24
N SER A 172 -12.21 -5.60 -23.65
CA SER A 172 -11.07 -6.53 -23.53
C SER A 172 -10.74 -7.29 -24.83
N GLN A 173 -9.47 -7.35 -25.26
CA GLN A 173 -8.87 -8.34 -26.19
C GLN A 173 -7.31 -8.35 -26.04
N PRO A 174 -6.54 -9.31 -26.62
CA PRO A 174 -6.43 -10.69 -26.16
C PRO A 174 -4.96 -11.17 -25.93
N SER A 175 -4.77 -12.20 -25.11
CA SER A 175 -3.46 -12.73 -24.73
C SER A 175 -2.70 -13.40 -25.88
N ARG A 176 -1.38 -13.15 -25.99
CA ARG A 176 -0.49 -13.90 -26.90
C ARG A 176 0.51 -14.75 -26.11
N ASN A 177 0.31 -16.06 -26.16
CA ASN A 177 1.11 -17.05 -25.45
C ASN A 177 2.47 -17.24 -26.14
N GLN A 178 3.59 -17.05 -25.42
CA GLN A 178 4.92 -17.51 -25.84
C GLN A 178 5.69 -18.02 -24.62
N SER A 179 6.05 -19.31 -24.63
CA SER A 179 6.95 -19.90 -23.63
C SER A 179 8.39 -19.42 -23.89
N VAL A 180 8.99 -18.73 -22.93
CA VAL A 180 10.37 -18.27 -23.02
C VAL A 180 11.25 -19.22 -22.21
N ALA A 181 12.28 -19.80 -22.85
CA ALA A 181 13.33 -20.52 -22.12
C ALA A 181 14.05 -19.53 -21.20
N ALA A 182 14.34 -19.93 -19.95
CA ALA A 182 14.87 -19.04 -18.92
C ALA A 182 16.14 -18.32 -19.39
N ALA A 183 16.03 -17.01 -19.64
CA ALA A 183 17.17 -16.16 -19.93
C ALA A 183 18.09 -16.09 -18.71
N ALA A 184 19.41 -16.00 -18.93
CA ALA A 184 20.35 -15.84 -17.83
C ALA A 184 20.26 -14.42 -17.25
N ILE A 185 20.11 -14.32 -15.92
CA ILE A 185 20.00 -13.05 -15.19
C ILE A 185 21.19 -12.14 -15.53
N ALA A 186 20.92 -10.87 -15.85
CA ALA A 186 21.94 -9.89 -16.20
C ALA A 186 22.98 -9.69 -15.07
N PRO A 187 24.29 -9.52 -15.36
CA PRO A 187 25.33 -9.52 -14.32
C PRO A 187 25.18 -8.45 -13.23
N GLU A 188 24.78 -7.23 -13.57
CA GLU A 188 24.56 -6.16 -12.58
C GLU A 188 23.30 -6.43 -11.73
N ALA A 189 22.25 -6.99 -12.32
CA ALA A 189 21.04 -7.39 -11.59
C ALA A 189 21.31 -8.58 -10.64
N LEU A 190 22.10 -9.57 -11.08
CA LEU A 190 22.56 -10.67 -10.24
C LEU A 190 23.45 -10.21 -9.07
N LEU A 191 24.25 -9.14 -9.27
CA LEU A 191 25.02 -8.51 -8.20
C LEU A 191 24.09 -7.89 -7.15
N LEU A 192 23.09 -7.10 -7.58
CA LEU A 192 22.11 -6.47 -6.69
C LEU A 192 21.32 -7.52 -5.89
N PHE A 193 20.91 -8.62 -6.53
CA PHE A 193 20.23 -9.75 -5.89
C PHE A 193 21.07 -10.41 -4.79
N LYS A 194 22.33 -10.72 -5.10
CA LYS A 194 23.28 -11.30 -4.14
C LYS A 194 23.60 -10.34 -2.99
N ALA A 195 23.60 -9.04 -3.25
CA ALA A 195 23.80 -8.02 -2.23
C ALA A 195 22.58 -7.93 -1.29
N ALA A 196 21.36 -7.78 -1.84
CA ALA A 196 20.12 -7.75 -1.05
C ALA A 196 19.98 -9.00 -0.14
N ASN A 197 20.23 -10.20 -0.67
CA ASN A 197 20.18 -11.43 0.12
C ASN A 197 21.30 -11.55 1.17
N ARG A 198 22.44 -10.87 0.99
CA ARG A 198 23.50 -10.79 2.02
C ARG A 198 23.06 -9.89 3.17
N GLU A 199 22.44 -8.75 2.88
CA GLU A 199 21.92 -7.84 3.92
C GLU A 199 20.80 -8.53 4.73
N ARG A 200 19.90 -9.24 4.05
CA ARG A 200 18.85 -10.05 4.70
C ARG A 200 19.43 -11.14 5.60
N ALA A 201 20.46 -11.87 5.14
CA ALA A 201 21.12 -12.89 5.95
C ALA A 201 21.78 -12.32 7.23
N GLN A 202 22.37 -11.12 7.17
CA GLN A 202 22.91 -10.44 8.36
C GLN A 202 21.82 -10.07 9.38
N GLN A 203 20.60 -9.80 8.92
CA GLN A 203 19.43 -9.50 9.75
C GLN A 203 18.57 -10.73 10.08
N HIS A 204 19.04 -11.95 9.74
CA HIS A 204 18.30 -13.21 9.88
C HIS A 204 16.93 -13.24 9.15
N ALA A 205 16.74 -12.37 8.16
CA ALA A 205 15.53 -12.34 7.33
C ALA A 205 15.55 -13.46 6.26
N PRO A 206 14.40 -14.06 5.91
CA PRO A 206 14.33 -15.12 4.90
C PRO A 206 14.89 -14.70 3.54
N GLN A 207 15.58 -15.61 2.84
CA GLN A 207 16.16 -15.32 1.54
C GLN A 207 15.09 -15.08 0.47
N LEU A 208 15.24 -14.02 -0.34
CA LEU A 208 14.41 -13.75 -1.50
C LEU A 208 14.75 -14.70 -2.65
N ARG A 209 13.72 -15.25 -3.29
CA ARG A 209 13.81 -15.96 -4.58
C ARG A 209 13.77 -14.99 -5.75
N TRP A 210 14.57 -15.24 -6.78
CA TRP A 210 14.40 -14.55 -8.06
C TRP A 210 13.06 -14.92 -8.71
N ASP A 211 12.33 -13.92 -9.18
CA ASP A 211 11.09 -14.09 -9.92
C ASP A 211 11.16 -13.43 -11.31
N PRO A 212 11.07 -14.20 -12.41
CA PRO A 212 11.16 -13.66 -13.77
C PRO A 212 10.02 -12.70 -14.15
N SER A 213 8.86 -12.78 -13.50
CA SER A 213 7.73 -11.88 -13.78
C SER A 213 7.93 -10.53 -13.08
N LEU A 214 8.47 -10.52 -11.86
CA LEU A 214 8.97 -9.29 -11.24
C LEU A 214 10.15 -8.69 -12.04
N GLU A 215 11.07 -9.51 -12.56
CA GLU A 215 12.15 -9.03 -13.45
C GLU A 215 11.59 -8.34 -14.70
N GLN A 216 10.53 -8.90 -15.31
CA GLN A 216 9.87 -8.30 -16.46
C GLN A 216 9.19 -6.96 -16.13
N ALA A 217 8.51 -6.86 -14.98
CA ALA A 217 7.92 -5.61 -14.49
C ALA A 217 9.00 -4.54 -14.23
N ALA A 218 10.07 -4.91 -13.52
CA ALA A 218 11.22 -4.06 -13.24
C ALA A 218 11.91 -3.61 -14.53
N ALA A 219 12.06 -4.49 -15.53
CA ALA A 219 12.71 -4.19 -16.80
C ALA A 219 11.93 -3.20 -17.66
N PHE A 220 10.59 -3.31 -17.67
CA PHE A 220 9.72 -2.33 -18.28
C PHE A 220 9.92 -0.94 -17.65
N HIS A 221 9.90 -0.85 -16.32
CA HIS A 221 10.04 0.44 -15.63
C HIS A 221 11.47 1.03 -15.72
N ALA A 222 12.51 0.19 -15.61
CA ALA A 222 13.91 0.59 -15.78
C ALA A 222 14.18 1.17 -17.19
N ALA A 223 13.56 0.61 -18.23
CA ALA A 223 13.61 1.16 -19.57
C ALA A 223 12.94 2.54 -19.67
N GLN A 224 11.82 2.76 -18.96
CA GLN A 224 11.11 4.03 -18.93
C GLN A 224 11.93 5.13 -18.25
N MET A 225 12.56 4.82 -17.10
CA MET A 225 13.50 5.72 -16.41
C MET A 225 14.71 6.04 -17.30
N ALA A 226 15.35 5.02 -17.87
CA ALA A 226 16.50 5.23 -18.75
C ALA A 226 16.14 6.06 -19.99
N GLN A 227 15.00 5.81 -20.64
CA GLN A 227 14.55 6.60 -21.80
C GLN A 227 14.36 8.09 -21.45
N ARG A 228 13.82 8.39 -20.27
CA ARG A 228 13.58 9.76 -19.81
C ARG A 228 14.83 10.42 -19.22
N GLY A 229 15.77 9.63 -18.69
CA GLY A 229 17.01 10.12 -18.09
C GLY A 229 16.79 10.71 -16.70
N THR A 230 15.82 10.18 -15.97
CA THR A 230 15.48 10.54 -14.58
C THR A 230 14.83 9.34 -13.91
N ILE A 231 14.84 9.31 -12.58
CA ILE A 231 14.09 8.33 -11.79
C ILE A 231 12.69 8.83 -11.45
N SER A 232 11.77 7.89 -11.30
CA SER A 232 10.43 8.01 -10.70
C SER A 232 10.00 6.58 -10.31
N HIS A 233 8.93 6.41 -9.53
CA HIS A 233 8.24 5.12 -9.34
C HIS A 233 7.14 4.85 -10.39
N GLN A 234 6.72 5.91 -11.09
CA GLN A 234 5.71 5.86 -12.14
C GLN A 234 5.83 7.09 -13.03
N PHE A 235 5.79 6.94 -14.35
CA PHE A 235 5.63 8.06 -15.28
C PHE A 235 4.17 8.27 -15.69
N PRO A 236 3.78 9.48 -16.12
CA PRO A 236 2.43 9.73 -16.63
C PRO A 236 2.04 8.76 -17.77
N GLY A 237 0.89 8.12 -17.63
CA GLY A 237 0.39 7.09 -18.57
C GLY A 237 0.99 5.69 -18.40
N GLU A 238 1.90 5.51 -17.45
CA GLU A 238 2.44 4.19 -17.09
C GLU A 238 1.50 3.48 -16.08
N PRO A 239 1.33 2.15 -16.15
CA PRO A 239 0.76 1.38 -15.03
C PRO A 239 1.56 1.59 -13.74
N ASP A 240 0.86 1.67 -12.61
CA ASP A 240 1.48 1.62 -11.28
C ASP A 240 2.17 0.27 -11.02
N LEU A 241 3.03 0.21 -10.00
CA LEU A 241 3.79 -0.99 -9.62
C LEU A 241 2.92 -2.26 -9.53
N SER A 242 1.76 -2.16 -8.87
CA SER A 242 0.88 -3.32 -8.69
C SER A 242 0.27 -3.78 -10.02
N THR A 243 -0.12 -2.84 -10.88
CA THR A 243 -0.59 -3.11 -12.23
C THR A 243 0.54 -3.65 -13.12
N ARG A 244 1.79 -3.18 -12.98
CA ARG A 244 2.98 -3.71 -13.68
C ARG A 244 3.22 -5.18 -13.31
N GLY A 245 3.31 -5.48 -12.01
CA GLY A 245 3.53 -6.83 -11.50
C GLY A 245 2.44 -7.81 -11.94
N ALA A 246 1.16 -7.42 -11.79
CA ALA A 246 0.05 -8.29 -12.20
C ALA A 246 0.01 -8.50 -13.73
N SER A 247 0.32 -7.46 -14.52
CA SER A 247 0.39 -7.56 -15.99
C SER A 247 1.57 -8.40 -16.48
N ALA A 248 2.65 -8.49 -15.69
CA ALA A 248 3.77 -9.41 -15.92
C ALA A 248 3.47 -10.85 -15.45
N GLY A 249 2.34 -11.10 -14.79
CA GLY A 249 1.92 -12.42 -14.31
C GLY A 249 2.29 -12.75 -12.86
N VAL A 250 2.74 -11.77 -12.08
CA VAL A 250 3.04 -11.98 -10.65
C VAL A 250 1.72 -12.12 -9.87
N HIS A 251 1.58 -13.20 -9.11
CA HIS A 251 0.53 -13.36 -8.11
C HIS A 251 1.09 -12.98 -6.72
N PHE A 252 0.58 -11.90 -6.13
CA PHE A 252 1.12 -11.35 -4.89
C PHE A 252 0.05 -10.76 -3.96
N SER A 253 0.36 -10.74 -2.67
CA SER A 253 -0.44 -10.11 -1.62
C SER A 253 0.18 -8.81 -1.07
N LEU A 254 1.47 -8.61 -1.31
CA LEU A 254 2.24 -7.40 -1.03
C LEU A 254 3.21 -7.20 -2.20
N ILE A 255 3.36 -5.97 -2.67
CA ILE A 255 4.39 -5.57 -3.65
C ILE A 255 5.03 -4.26 -3.20
N SER A 256 6.34 -4.12 -3.39
CA SER A 256 7.10 -2.89 -3.11
C SER A 256 8.24 -2.73 -4.11
N GLU A 257 8.72 -1.50 -4.29
CA GLU A 257 9.73 -1.16 -5.30
C GLU A 257 10.80 -0.24 -4.70
N ASN A 258 12.05 -0.48 -5.09
CA ASN A 258 13.13 0.47 -4.97
C ASN A 258 13.60 0.89 -6.37
N VAL A 259 13.69 2.19 -6.61
CA VAL A 259 14.33 2.75 -7.81
C VAL A 259 15.62 3.48 -7.43
N ALA A 260 16.59 3.55 -8.35
CA ALA A 260 17.78 4.38 -8.18
C ALA A 260 18.48 4.69 -9.50
N GLU A 261 19.22 5.80 -9.49
CA GLU A 261 20.23 6.13 -10.49
C GLU A 261 21.61 6.22 -9.84
N ALA A 262 22.60 5.50 -10.36
CA ALA A 262 24.00 5.69 -9.95
C ALA A 262 25.01 5.26 -11.04
N PRO A 263 26.29 5.68 -10.96
CA PRO A 263 27.31 5.27 -11.92
C PRO A 263 27.61 3.76 -11.95
N THR A 264 27.30 3.01 -10.89
CA THR A 264 27.56 1.56 -10.78
C THR A 264 26.49 0.85 -9.94
N ALA A 265 26.28 -0.45 -10.18
CA ALA A 265 25.37 -1.27 -9.38
C ALA A 265 25.75 -1.33 -7.89
N GLN A 266 27.04 -1.27 -7.55
CA GLN A 266 27.50 -1.18 -6.16
C GLN A 266 27.03 0.13 -5.49
N ARG A 267 27.04 1.25 -6.23
CA ARG A 267 26.52 2.53 -5.71
C ARG A 267 25.00 2.58 -5.65
N VAL A 268 24.29 1.91 -6.56
CA VAL A 268 22.83 1.67 -6.47
C VAL A 268 22.51 0.98 -5.14
N HIS A 269 23.12 -0.18 -4.87
CA HIS A 269 22.85 -0.93 -3.64
C HIS A 269 23.23 -0.15 -2.37
N ALA A 270 24.38 0.53 -2.38
CA ALA A 270 24.79 1.37 -1.25
C ALA A 270 23.80 2.52 -0.98
N ALA A 271 23.25 3.15 -2.03
CA ALA A 271 22.25 4.21 -1.89
C ALA A 271 20.93 3.67 -1.31
N TRP A 272 20.48 2.48 -1.76
CA TRP A 272 19.32 1.82 -1.16
C TRP A 272 19.55 1.48 0.31
N MET A 273 20.70 0.91 0.69
CA MET A 273 20.99 0.58 2.09
C MET A 273 21.19 1.82 2.97
N GLN A 274 21.64 2.96 2.42
CA GLN A 274 21.73 4.21 3.17
C GLN A 274 20.34 4.83 3.43
N SER A 275 19.45 4.83 2.44
CA SER A 275 18.05 5.27 2.61
C SER A 275 17.27 4.35 3.57
N ALA A 276 16.55 4.93 4.53
CA ALA A 276 15.73 4.15 5.47
C ALA A 276 14.58 3.41 4.73
N GLY A 277 13.85 4.09 3.85
CA GLY A 277 12.73 3.49 3.11
C GLY A 277 13.17 2.33 2.21
N HIS A 278 14.21 2.56 1.39
CA HIS A 278 14.69 1.52 0.47
C HIS A 278 15.29 0.30 1.21
N ARG A 279 15.99 0.55 2.32
CA ARG A 279 16.49 -0.49 3.23
C ARG A 279 15.36 -1.29 3.86
N THR A 280 14.25 -0.65 4.26
CA THR A 280 13.07 -1.35 4.79
C THR A 280 12.52 -2.32 3.75
N ASN A 281 12.36 -1.93 2.48
CA ASN A 281 11.92 -2.84 1.41
C ASN A 281 12.89 -4.03 1.22
N ILE A 282 14.21 -3.79 1.25
CA ILE A 282 15.22 -4.86 1.14
C ILE A 282 15.13 -5.85 2.31
N LEU A 283 14.85 -5.37 3.52
CA LEU A 283 14.89 -6.16 4.76
C LEU A 283 13.53 -6.69 5.22
N ASP A 284 12.43 -6.30 4.57
CA ASP A 284 11.07 -6.69 4.96
C ASP A 284 10.93 -8.23 5.03
N PRO A 285 10.65 -8.83 6.21
CA PRO A 285 10.53 -10.27 6.35
C PRO A 285 9.29 -10.84 5.66
N ASN A 286 8.34 -10.00 5.24
CA ASN A 286 7.09 -10.43 4.63
C ASN A 286 7.25 -10.76 3.13
N VAL A 287 8.18 -10.12 2.42
CA VAL A 287 8.49 -10.43 1.01
C VAL A 287 9.34 -11.70 0.88
N ASP A 288 9.06 -12.50 -0.15
CA ASP A 288 9.73 -13.77 -0.47
C ASP A 288 10.28 -13.84 -1.91
N ALA A 289 9.87 -12.91 -2.77
CA ALA A 289 10.29 -12.83 -4.16
C ALA A 289 10.86 -11.46 -4.52
N ILE A 290 11.73 -11.44 -5.54
CA ILE A 290 12.39 -10.25 -6.06
C ILE A 290 12.67 -10.37 -7.55
N GLY A 291 12.43 -9.28 -8.28
CA GLY A 291 12.92 -9.07 -9.64
C GLY A 291 13.74 -7.79 -9.70
N ILE A 292 14.85 -7.80 -10.47
CA ILE A 292 15.72 -6.63 -10.58
C ILE A 292 16.07 -6.41 -12.04
N ALA A 293 15.94 -5.18 -12.51
CA ALA A 293 16.44 -4.77 -13.81
C ALA A 293 17.38 -3.58 -13.69
N VAL A 294 18.34 -3.51 -14.61
CA VAL A 294 19.31 -2.42 -14.69
C VAL A 294 19.48 -2.03 -16.15
N VAL A 295 19.16 -0.78 -16.49
CA VAL A 295 19.36 -0.24 -17.84
C VAL A 295 20.43 0.85 -17.80
N VAL A 296 21.42 0.76 -18.67
CA VAL A 296 22.55 1.71 -18.72
C VAL A 296 22.31 2.78 -19.78
N ARG A 297 22.39 4.06 -19.39
CA ARG A 297 22.40 5.21 -20.32
C ARG A 297 23.43 6.23 -19.85
N ASN A 298 24.25 6.74 -20.76
CA ASN A 298 25.26 7.77 -20.48
C ASN A 298 26.21 7.44 -19.31
N GLY A 299 26.50 6.15 -19.09
CA GLY A 299 27.31 5.66 -17.97
C GLY A 299 26.55 5.44 -16.65
N GLN A 300 25.33 5.97 -16.53
CA GLN A 300 24.45 5.81 -15.37
C GLN A 300 23.63 4.52 -15.49
N ARG A 301 23.39 3.88 -14.34
CA ARG A 301 22.49 2.72 -14.18
C ARG A 301 21.15 3.22 -13.65
N PHE A 302 20.10 3.02 -14.42
CA PHE A 302 18.71 3.14 -13.97
C PHE A 302 18.28 1.76 -13.50
N ALA A 303 18.17 1.58 -12.19
CA ALA A 303 17.92 0.30 -11.55
C ALA A 303 16.55 0.29 -10.88
N VAL A 304 15.81 -0.80 -11.09
CA VAL A 304 14.54 -1.12 -10.42
C VAL A 304 14.70 -2.43 -9.69
N GLN A 305 14.20 -2.50 -8.47
CA GLN A 305 14.17 -3.68 -7.63
C GLN A 305 12.74 -3.81 -7.07
N ASP A 306 11.97 -4.71 -7.70
CA ASP A 306 10.60 -5.02 -7.30
C ASP A 306 10.62 -6.24 -6.37
N PHE A 307 9.89 -6.15 -5.26
CA PHE A 307 9.72 -7.24 -4.30
C PHE A 307 8.25 -7.63 -4.22
N ALA A 308 7.98 -8.91 -3.92
CA ALA A 308 6.63 -9.34 -3.59
C ALA A 308 6.59 -10.34 -2.44
N ARG A 309 5.45 -10.39 -1.75
CA ARG A 309 5.00 -11.61 -1.06
C ARG A 309 4.12 -12.38 -2.04
N THR A 310 4.72 -13.39 -2.68
CA THR A 310 4.03 -14.20 -3.67
C THR A 310 2.93 -15.05 -3.05
N THR A 311 1.88 -15.30 -3.84
CA THR A 311 0.75 -16.14 -3.47
C THR A 311 0.62 -17.27 -4.49
N GLN A 312 0.34 -18.48 -4.01
CA GLN A 312 0.18 -19.64 -4.88
C GLN A 312 -1.10 -19.53 -5.73
N ASN A 313 -1.01 -19.81 -7.03
CA ASN A 313 -2.19 -19.88 -7.90
C ASN A 313 -2.89 -21.24 -7.72
N LEU A 314 -3.77 -21.33 -6.72
CA LEU A 314 -4.43 -22.55 -6.27
C LEU A 314 -5.86 -22.67 -6.81
N THR A 315 -6.28 -23.86 -7.22
CA THR A 315 -7.71 -24.13 -7.51
C THR A 315 -8.55 -24.03 -6.24
N LEU A 316 -9.88 -23.88 -6.39
CA LEU A 316 -10.77 -23.80 -5.22
C LEU A 316 -10.66 -25.06 -4.34
N GLU A 317 -10.51 -26.24 -4.94
CA GLU A 317 -10.29 -27.51 -4.23
C GLU A 317 -8.98 -27.49 -3.43
N GLN A 318 -7.90 -26.94 -3.98
CA GLN A 318 -6.61 -26.83 -3.28
C GLN A 318 -6.68 -25.81 -2.13
N GLN A 319 -7.39 -24.70 -2.32
CA GLN A 319 -7.62 -23.72 -1.26
C GLN A 319 -8.40 -24.33 -0.09
N GLU A 320 -9.45 -25.09 -0.40
CA GLU A 320 -10.27 -25.83 0.57
C GLU A 320 -9.48 -26.92 1.29
N ALA A 321 -8.63 -27.66 0.57
CA ALA A 321 -7.79 -28.72 1.15
C ALA A 321 -6.76 -28.15 2.14
N ASN A 322 -6.12 -27.01 1.82
CA ASN A 322 -5.15 -26.38 2.72
C ASN A 322 -5.81 -25.94 4.04
N VAL A 323 -6.95 -25.24 3.98
CA VAL A 323 -7.70 -24.83 5.17
C VAL A 323 -8.30 -26.03 5.91
N GLY A 324 -8.76 -27.04 5.17
CA GLY A 324 -9.24 -28.31 5.72
C GLY A 324 -8.18 -29.00 6.57
N ALA A 325 -6.94 -29.10 6.09
CA ALA A 325 -5.83 -29.70 6.85
C ALA A 325 -5.56 -28.96 8.17
N LEU A 326 -5.72 -27.62 8.22
CA LEU A 326 -5.59 -26.87 9.47
C LEU A 326 -6.73 -27.16 10.46
N LEU A 327 -7.95 -27.39 9.96
CA LEU A 327 -9.12 -27.70 10.79
C LEU A 327 -9.11 -29.15 11.29
N ASP A 328 -8.63 -30.08 10.48
CA ASP A 328 -8.39 -31.48 10.85
C ASP A 328 -7.31 -31.58 11.94
N ASN A 329 -6.19 -30.85 11.79
CA ASN A 329 -5.18 -30.67 12.83
C ASN A 329 -5.72 -29.99 14.10
N ALA A 330 -6.78 -29.19 14.00
CA ALA A 330 -7.49 -28.61 15.14
C ALA A 330 -8.54 -29.57 15.76
N GLY A 331 -8.68 -30.79 15.23
CA GLY A 331 -9.53 -31.86 15.76
C GLY A 331 -10.95 -31.93 15.19
N LEU A 332 -11.24 -31.27 14.06
CA LEU A 332 -12.58 -31.29 13.45
C LEU A 332 -12.67 -32.26 12.28
N SER A 333 -13.73 -33.07 12.26
CA SER A 333 -14.04 -33.94 11.12
C SER A 333 -14.52 -33.13 9.92
N LEU A 334 -13.84 -33.25 8.78
CA LEU A 334 -14.19 -32.52 7.57
C LEU A 334 -15.41 -33.15 6.87
N ILE A 335 -16.41 -32.33 6.52
CA ILE A 335 -17.57 -32.71 5.72
C ILE A 335 -17.20 -32.63 4.23
N PRO A 336 -17.19 -33.75 3.47
CA PRO A 336 -16.72 -33.74 2.07
C PRO A 336 -17.64 -32.98 1.10
N ASP A 337 -18.95 -32.90 1.39
CA ASP A 337 -19.87 -32.07 0.61
C ASP A 337 -19.78 -30.62 1.07
N ASN A 338 -19.12 -29.79 0.25
CA ASN A 338 -18.90 -28.38 0.54
C ASN A 338 -19.73 -27.43 -0.33
N ARG A 339 -20.78 -27.92 -1.00
CA ARG A 339 -21.66 -27.08 -1.84
C ARG A 339 -22.28 -25.92 -1.06
N ASP A 340 -22.76 -26.18 0.15
CA ASP A 340 -23.30 -25.18 1.06
C ASP A 340 -22.23 -24.16 1.50
N ALA A 341 -20.99 -24.61 1.74
CA ALA A 341 -19.88 -23.74 2.12
C ALA A 341 -19.41 -22.86 0.94
N ARG A 342 -19.25 -23.41 -0.28
CA ARG A 342 -18.94 -22.66 -1.51
C ARG A 342 -20.02 -21.63 -1.83
N ALA A 343 -21.29 -22.03 -1.74
CA ALA A 343 -22.43 -21.13 -1.96
C ALA A 343 -22.51 -20.02 -0.90
N THR A 344 -22.17 -20.33 0.36
CA THR A 344 -22.11 -19.37 1.47
C THR A 344 -20.91 -18.43 1.34
N CYS A 345 -19.75 -18.91 0.88
CA CYS A 345 -18.57 -18.08 0.56
C CYS A 345 -18.90 -16.98 -0.44
N ALA A 346 -19.63 -17.32 -1.51
CA ALA A 346 -19.97 -16.41 -2.60
C ALA A 346 -20.88 -15.25 -2.18
N THR A 347 -21.62 -15.35 -1.06
CA THR A 347 -22.44 -14.25 -0.54
C THR A 347 -21.67 -13.37 0.43
N SER A 348 -22.06 -12.09 0.55
CA SER A 348 -21.50 -11.16 1.55
C SER A 348 -21.97 -11.45 2.97
N SER A 349 -23.15 -12.05 3.14
CA SER A 349 -23.75 -12.35 4.44
C SER A 349 -24.71 -13.54 4.38
N GLY A 350 -25.28 -13.92 5.55
CA GLY A 350 -26.28 -14.99 5.68
C GLY A 350 -25.70 -16.40 5.62
N PHE A 351 -26.56 -17.36 5.31
CA PHE A 351 -26.23 -18.76 5.01
C PHE A 351 -26.91 -19.14 3.68
N LYS A 352 -26.26 -19.98 2.86
CA LYS A 352 -26.86 -20.50 1.62
C LYS A 352 -26.60 -21.99 1.52
N GLY A 353 -27.53 -22.76 2.07
CA GLY A 353 -27.45 -24.22 2.12
C GLY A 353 -28.69 -24.84 2.76
N GLN A 354 -28.66 -26.15 2.99
CA GLN A 354 -29.77 -26.90 3.59
C GLN A 354 -29.54 -27.17 5.09
N ASN A 355 -28.29 -27.48 5.47
CA ASN A 355 -27.95 -27.82 6.86
C ASN A 355 -27.38 -26.59 7.56
N GLN A 356 -28.18 -25.96 8.41
CA GLN A 356 -27.83 -24.73 9.14
C GLN A 356 -26.63 -24.99 10.08
N PRO A 357 -25.46 -24.35 9.85
CA PRO A 357 -24.32 -24.47 10.75
C PRO A 357 -24.52 -23.67 12.03
N GLY A 358 -23.87 -24.11 13.11
CA GLY A 358 -23.87 -23.42 14.41
C GLY A 358 -22.93 -22.21 14.46
N PHE A 359 -22.02 -22.08 13.49
CA PHE A 359 -21.22 -20.87 13.25
C PHE A 359 -20.78 -20.77 11.79
N ILE A 360 -20.65 -19.52 11.30
CA ILE A 360 -20.20 -19.20 9.95
C ILE A 360 -19.13 -18.13 10.05
N MET A 361 -17.94 -18.44 9.55
CA MET A 361 -16.91 -17.44 9.30
C MET A 361 -16.72 -17.27 7.80
N ARG A 362 -16.55 -16.02 7.36
CA ARG A 362 -16.07 -15.65 6.03
C ARG A 362 -14.87 -14.74 6.20
N TYR A 363 -13.83 -14.95 5.42
CA TYR A 363 -12.65 -14.10 5.44
C TYR A 363 -11.97 -14.06 4.08
N THR A 364 -11.18 -13.00 3.88
CA THR A 364 -10.24 -12.88 2.77
C THR A 364 -8.83 -12.94 3.36
N THR A 365 -7.91 -13.65 2.72
CA THR A 365 -6.53 -13.82 3.22
C THR A 365 -5.51 -13.89 2.09
N ALA A 366 -4.28 -13.51 2.42
CA ALA A 366 -3.09 -13.64 1.58
C ALA A 366 -2.44 -15.04 1.65
N SER A 367 -2.68 -15.79 2.73
CA SER A 367 -2.11 -17.11 3.00
C SER A 367 -3.17 -18.06 3.55
N LEU A 368 -3.04 -19.35 3.24
CA LEU A 368 -3.88 -20.44 3.74
C LEU A 368 -3.14 -21.34 4.73
N ASP A 369 -1.98 -20.88 5.23
CA ASP A 369 -1.10 -21.65 6.12
C ASP A 369 -1.50 -21.47 7.61
N VAL A 370 -2.36 -20.49 7.91
CA VAL A 370 -2.81 -20.12 9.26
C VAL A 370 -4.32 -19.84 9.25
N LEU A 371 -5.03 -20.31 10.28
CA LEU A 371 -6.45 -20.00 10.50
C LEU A 371 -6.62 -18.62 11.15
N PRO A 372 -7.69 -17.85 10.87
CA PRO A 372 -7.92 -16.56 11.52
C PRO A 372 -8.04 -16.68 13.04
N ASP A 373 -7.42 -15.77 13.80
CA ASP A 373 -7.44 -15.79 15.27
C ASP A 373 -8.86 -15.76 15.87
N GLN A 374 -9.81 -15.12 15.16
CA GLN A 374 -11.21 -15.07 15.58
C GLN A 374 -11.88 -16.46 15.58
N LEU A 375 -11.29 -17.46 14.91
CA LEU A 375 -11.77 -18.84 14.91
C LEU A 375 -11.32 -19.61 16.16
N ALA A 376 -10.15 -19.29 16.72
CA ALA A 376 -9.57 -19.97 17.87
C ALA A 376 -10.50 -20.18 19.08
N PRO A 377 -11.34 -19.21 19.54
CA PRO A 377 -12.28 -19.45 20.64
C PRO A 377 -13.36 -20.47 20.29
N HIS A 378 -13.78 -20.56 19.02
CA HIS A 378 -14.79 -21.52 18.58
C HIS A 378 -14.25 -22.95 18.53
N LEU A 379 -12.99 -23.13 18.13
CA LEU A 379 -12.30 -24.42 18.15
C LEU A 379 -12.05 -24.89 19.60
N LYS A 380 -11.58 -23.99 20.47
CA LYS A 380 -11.29 -24.30 21.89
C LYS A 380 -12.54 -24.58 22.74
N ALA A 381 -13.70 -24.06 22.36
CA ALA A 381 -14.94 -24.24 23.12
C ALA A 381 -15.48 -25.68 23.10
N GLY A 382 -14.97 -26.55 22.21
CA GLY A 382 -15.42 -27.95 22.09
C GLY A 382 -16.88 -28.12 21.66
N ARG A 383 -17.56 -27.05 21.23
CA ARG A 383 -18.97 -27.04 20.81
C ARG A 383 -19.18 -27.54 19.37
N TYR A 384 -18.12 -27.75 18.61
CA TYR A 384 -18.17 -28.15 17.21
C TYR A 384 -17.22 -29.31 16.97
N HIS A 385 -17.73 -30.37 16.34
CA HIS A 385 -16.96 -31.55 15.98
C HIS A 385 -16.78 -31.72 14.46
N GLN A 386 -17.52 -30.96 13.65
CA GLN A 386 -17.43 -31.03 12.18
C GLN A 386 -17.29 -29.66 11.52
N ALA A 387 -16.60 -29.62 10.37
CA ALA A 387 -16.42 -28.42 9.57
C ALA A 387 -16.66 -28.67 8.07
N SER A 388 -17.24 -27.69 7.37
CA SER A 388 -17.29 -27.63 5.90
C SER A 388 -16.61 -26.36 5.42
N ILE A 389 -15.77 -26.47 4.38
CA ILE A 389 -14.91 -25.39 3.88
C ILE A 389 -15.25 -25.14 2.41
N GLY A 390 -15.55 -23.88 2.08
CA GLY A 390 -15.80 -23.44 0.72
C GLY A 390 -14.90 -22.28 0.34
N ALA A 391 -14.14 -22.44 -0.73
CA ALA A 391 -13.46 -21.36 -1.42
C ALA A 391 -14.36 -20.81 -2.53
N CYS A 392 -14.18 -19.54 -2.87
CA CYS A 392 -14.92 -18.92 -3.96
C CYS A 392 -14.09 -17.83 -4.66
N ALA A 393 -14.42 -17.56 -5.92
CA ALA A 393 -13.75 -16.52 -6.69
C ALA A 393 -13.91 -15.14 -6.04
N GLN A 394 -12.82 -14.38 -5.98
CA GLN A 394 -12.88 -12.94 -5.74
C GLN A 394 -13.42 -12.26 -7.00
N ASN A 395 -14.51 -11.50 -6.87
CA ASN A 395 -15.02 -10.63 -7.95
C ASN A 395 -14.22 -9.30 -8.06
N GLY A 396 -13.02 -9.24 -7.47
CA GLY A 396 -12.22 -8.03 -7.32
C GLY A 396 -11.44 -7.68 -8.59
N LYS A 397 -11.66 -6.49 -9.14
CA LYS A 397 -10.85 -5.89 -10.23
C LYS A 397 -9.51 -5.35 -9.71
N GLY A 398 -8.80 -6.11 -8.88
CA GLY A 398 -7.56 -5.68 -8.21
C GLY A 398 -6.34 -6.51 -8.65
N PRO A 399 -5.13 -5.93 -8.67
CA PRO A 399 -3.91 -6.66 -9.03
C PRO A 399 -3.41 -7.60 -7.91
N PHE A 400 -3.88 -7.41 -6.68
CA PHE A 400 -3.52 -8.24 -5.54
C PHE A 400 -4.30 -9.56 -5.53
N SER A 401 -3.57 -10.66 -5.42
CA SER A 401 -4.11 -12.02 -5.29
C SER A 401 -4.44 -12.33 -3.83
N THR A 402 -5.71 -12.67 -3.56
CA THR A 402 -6.17 -13.09 -2.24
C THR A 402 -7.18 -14.24 -2.36
N TYR A 403 -7.22 -15.10 -1.36
CA TYR A 403 -8.17 -16.21 -1.26
C TYR A 403 -9.39 -15.77 -0.47
N ARG A 404 -10.58 -16.22 -0.89
CA ARG A 404 -11.84 -16.00 -0.16
C ARG A 404 -12.38 -17.33 0.32
N ILE A 405 -12.54 -17.45 1.63
CA ILE A 405 -12.88 -18.71 2.30
C ILE A 405 -14.12 -18.50 3.17
N ALA A 406 -15.01 -19.48 3.19
CA ALA A 406 -16.00 -19.68 4.24
C ALA A 406 -15.73 -20.98 4.99
N ILE A 407 -15.81 -20.90 6.32
CA ILE A 407 -15.77 -22.04 7.25
C ILE A 407 -17.14 -22.12 7.92
N LEU A 408 -17.80 -23.26 7.77
CA LEU A 408 -19.06 -23.59 8.44
C LEU A 408 -18.75 -24.61 9.54
N LEU A 409 -19.08 -24.29 10.79
CA LEU A 409 -18.89 -25.21 11.93
C LEU A 409 -20.22 -25.80 12.39
N TYR A 410 -20.21 -27.10 12.63
CA TYR A 410 -21.37 -27.89 13.03
C TYR A 410 -21.10 -28.56 14.38
N PRO A 411 -22.12 -28.64 15.27
CA PRO A 411 -22.00 -29.35 16.55
C PRO A 411 -21.51 -30.78 16.38
#